data_AF-A0A7K3YZR6-F1
#
_entry.id   AF-A0A7K3YZR6-F1
#
_cell.length_a   1.000
_cell.length_b   1.000
_cell.length_c   1.000
_cell.angle_alpha   90.00
_cell.angle_beta   90.00
_cell.angle_gamma   90.00
#
_symmetry.space_group_name_H-M   'P 1'
#
loop_
_entity.id
_entity.type
_entity.pdbx_description
1 polymer ?
#
loop_
_entity_poly.entity_id
_entity_poly.type
_entity_poly.pdbx_seq_one_letter_code
_entity_poly.pdbx_strand_id
1 'polypeptide(L)'
;MTRCDHCGSETTLPFTCQHCGGKFCADCRLPPNHACTGISSWNAKPRPTVGISYSRGGGVTATGGIAAGSRTRKAHGEAAGIPYLKIMAAIIVLVLIGLAWLVLSGY
;
A
#
# COMPACT_ATOMS: atom_id res chain seq x y z
N MET A 1 -44.66 13.47 9.87
CA MET A 1 -44.04 13.55 8.52
C MET A 1 -43.08 14.72 8.48
N THR A 2 -41.86 14.52 7.98
CA THR A 2 -40.87 15.59 7.85
C THR A 2 -40.81 16.06 6.40
N ARG A 3 -40.72 17.37 6.21
CA ARG A 3 -40.63 17.98 4.89
C ARG A 3 -39.17 18.14 4.49
N CYS A 4 -38.85 17.94 3.23
CA CYS A 4 -37.51 18.23 2.69
C CYS A 4 -37.26 19.74 2.70
N ASP A 5 -36.12 20.19 3.23
CA ASP A 5 -35.75 21.60 3.31
C ASP A 5 -35.48 22.23 1.93
N HIS A 6 -35.25 21.41 0.90
CA HIS A 6 -34.96 21.87 -0.47
C HIS A 6 -36.18 21.80 -1.40
N CYS A 7 -36.77 20.62 -1.59
CA CYS A 7 -37.87 20.43 -2.55
C CYS A 7 -39.26 20.49 -1.92
N GLY A 8 -39.34 20.51 -0.59
CA GLY A 8 -40.63 20.54 0.10
C GLY A 8 -41.44 19.24 0.03
N SER A 9 -40.87 18.12 -0.44
CA SER A 9 -41.57 16.84 -0.47
C SER A 9 -41.76 16.28 0.94
N GLU A 10 -42.90 15.63 1.18
CA GLU A 10 -43.09 14.89 2.43
C GLU A 10 -42.31 13.58 2.38
N THR A 11 -41.50 13.35 3.41
CA THR A 11 -40.68 12.15 3.51
C THR A 11 -40.85 11.53 4.89
N THR A 12 -41.11 10.23 4.91
CA THR A 12 -41.23 9.44 6.15
C THR A 12 -39.87 9.23 6.81
N LEU A 13 -38.80 9.16 6.01
CA LEU A 13 -37.41 8.98 6.46
C LEU A 13 -36.49 10.11 5.94
N PRO A 14 -36.22 11.15 6.75
CA PRO A 14 -35.34 12.26 6.34
C PRO A 14 -33.86 11.86 6.41
N PHE A 15 -33.09 12.24 5.39
CA PHE A 15 -31.63 12.11 5.37
C PHE A 15 -30.98 13.41 5.86
N THR A 16 -30.05 13.31 6.81
CA THR A 16 -29.28 14.46 7.29
C THR A 16 -27.97 14.59 6.54
N CYS A 17 -27.72 15.77 5.96
CA CYS A 17 -26.45 16.05 5.29
C CYS A 17 -25.35 16.37 6.32
N GLN A 18 -24.22 15.68 6.26
CA GLN A 18 -23.08 15.88 7.18
C GLN A 18 -22.36 17.22 6.99
N HIS A 19 -22.57 17.89 5.84
CA HIS A 19 -21.87 19.12 5.49
C HIS A 19 -22.69 20.39 5.82
N CYS A 20 -24.02 20.34 5.72
CA CYS A 20 -24.89 21.50 5.99
C CYS A 20 -25.91 21.27 7.13
N GLY A 21 -26.08 20.04 7.62
CA GLY A 21 -27.00 19.71 8.72
C GLY A 21 -28.49 19.66 8.36
N GLY A 22 -28.88 20.01 7.13
CA GLY A 22 -30.27 20.00 6.67
C GLY A 22 -30.87 18.59 6.51
N LYS A 23 -32.21 18.51 6.48
CA LYS A 23 -32.99 17.28 6.31
C LYS A 23 -33.58 17.22 4.90
N PHE A 24 -33.24 16.16 4.17
CA PHE A 24 -33.59 16.00 2.76
C PHE A 24 -34.33 14.70 2.47
N CYS A 25 -35.08 14.68 1.36
CA CYS A 25 -35.71 13.48 0.82
C CYS A 25 -34.70 12.58 0.08
N ALA A 26 -35.14 11.40 -0.38
CA ALA A 26 -34.30 10.46 -1.11
C ALA A 26 -33.66 11.06 -2.38
N ASP A 27 -34.36 11.96 -3.05
CA ASP A 27 -33.89 12.61 -4.28
C ASP A 27 -32.89 13.75 -3.99
N CYS A 28 -33.10 14.48 -2.89
CA CYS A 28 -32.26 15.62 -2.49
C CYS A 28 -31.13 15.26 -1.52
N ARG A 29 -30.92 13.98 -1.18
CA ARG A 29 -29.91 13.57 -0.18
C ARG A 29 -28.47 13.88 -0.59
N LEU A 30 -28.18 13.99 -1.88
CA LEU A 30 -26.84 14.24 -2.38
C LEU A 30 -26.49 15.74 -2.28
N PRO A 31 -25.30 16.12 -1.81
CA PRO A 31 -24.86 17.52 -1.76
C PRO A 31 -25.06 18.34 -3.05
N PRO A 32 -24.83 17.81 -4.27
CA PRO A 32 -25.13 18.55 -5.50
C PRO A 32 -26.63 18.72 -5.77
N ASN A 33 -27.50 17.85 -5.24
CA ASN A 33 -28.93 17.86 -5.52
C ASN A 33 -29.72 18.88 -4.69
N HIS A 34 -29.14 19.38 -3.59
CA HIS A 34 -29.75 20.41 -2.75
C HIS A 34 -28.91 21.70 -2.64
N ALA A 35 -27.94 21.88 -3.53
CA ALA A 35 -27.00 23.01 -3.52
C ALA A 35 -26.35 23.23 -2.14
N CYS A 36 -25.72 22.17 -1.60
CA CYS A 36 -25.14 22.17 -0.26
C CYS A 36 -24.15 23.33 -0.05
N THR A 37 -24.25 24.03 1.07
CA THR A 37 -23.31 25.10 1.46
C THR A 37 -21.86 24.58 1.62
N GLY A 38 -21.72 23.31 2.04
CA GLY A 38 -20.43 22.64 2.19
C GLY A 38 -19.96 21.89 0.93
N ILE A 39 -20.46 22.23 -0.27
CA ILE A 39 -20.11 21.50 -1.50
C ILE A 39 -18.63 21.55 -1.84
N SER A 40 -17.92 22.60 -1.42
CA SER A 40 -16.46 22.71 -1.54
C SER A 40 -15.74 21.60 -0.78
N SER A 41 -16.16 21.33 0.47
CA SER A 41 -15.61 20.24 1.28
C SER A 41 -15.94 18.86 0.74
N TRP A 42 -17.11 18.70 0.11
CA TRP A 42 -17.53 17.46 -0.54
C TRP A 42 -16.77 17.18 -1.85
N ASN A 43 -16.51 18.22 -2.64
CA ASN A 43 -15.72 18.15 -3.88
C ASN A 43 -14.21 18.16 -3.63
N ALA A 44 -13.76 18.54 -2.44
CA ALA A 44 -12.37 18.46 -2.03
C ALA A 44 -11.95 16.98 -1.90
N LYS A 45 -11.61 16.37 -3.04
CA LYS A 45 -10.85 15.12 -3.07
C LYS A 45 -9.36 15.49 -3.02
N PRO A 46 -8.57 14.68 -2.32
CA PRO A 46 -8.06 13.51 -2.99
C PRO A 46 -8.86 12.32 -2.53
N ARG A 47 -9.42 11.54 -3.46
CA ARG A 47 -9.74 10.16 -3.13
C ARG A 47 -8.42 9.58 -2.67
N PRO A 48 -8.27 9.04 -1.46
CA PRO A 48 -7.18 8.13 -1.26
C PRO A 48 -7.50 6.99 -2.22
N THR A 49 -6.87 7.01 -3.40
CA THR A 49 -6.67 5.80 -4.16
C THR A 49 -5.81 4.97 -3.23
N VAL A 50 -6.43 4.23 -2.31
CA VAL A 50 -5.74 3.23 -1.50
C VAL A 50 -5.40 2.14 -2.52
N GLY A 51 -4.35 2.40 -3.29
CA GLY A 51 -3.74 1.42 -4.14
C GLY A 51 -3.01 0.46 -3.21
N ILE A 52 -3.22 -0.83 -3.40
CA ILE A 52 -2.41 -1.84 -2.76
C ILE A 52 -1.66 -2.53 -3.90
N SER A 53 -0.35 -2.32 -3.97
CA SER A 53 0.51 -3.05 -4.90
C SER A 53 1.12 -4.24 -4.17
N TYR A 54 0.89 -5.44 -4.71
CA TYR A 54 1.54 -6.66 -4.29
C TYR A 54 2.85 -6.84 -5.07
N SER A 55 3.95 -7.08 -4.38
CA SER A 55 5.24 -7.39 -5.01
C SER A 55 5.42 -8.89 -5.18
N ARG A 56 6.14 -9.28 -6.23
CA ARG A 56 6.57 -10.66 -6.47
C ARG A 56 7.50 -11.06 -5.32
N GLY A 57 6.97 -11.79 -4.34
CA GLY A 57 7.61 -12.05 -3.04
C GLY A 57 6.67 -11.89 -1.83
N GLY A 58 5.40 -11.53 -2.05
CA GLY A 58 4.39 -11.44 -0.99
C GLY A 58 4.42 -10.14 -0.20
N GLY A 59 5.19 -9.15 -0.65
CA GLY A 59 5.19 -7.82 -0.05
C GLY A 59 3.94 -7.04 -0.44
N VAL A 60 3.36 -6.32 0.52
CA VAL A 60 2.22 -5.44 0.30
C VAL A 60 2.68 -4.00 0.52
N THR A 61 2.54 -3.15 -0.49
CA THR A 61 2.86 -1.71 -0.40
C THR A 61 1.60 -0.90 -0.64
N ALA A 62 1.24 -0.04 0.31
CA ALA A 62 0.19 0.93 0.12
C ALA A 62 0.67 2.02 -0.84
N THR A 63 0.15 2.02 -2.06
CA THR A 63 0.49 2.92 -3.16
C THR A 63 -0.40 4.17 -3.21
N GLY A 64 -1.29 4.38 -2.23
CA GLY A 64 -1.88 5.71 -2.12
C GLY A 64 -2.63 6.05 -0.84
N GLY A 65 -2.96 7.34 -0.76
CA GLY A 65 -3.14 8.09 0.48
C GLY A 65 -1.96 9.04 0.72
N ILE A 66 -2.19 10.15 1.44
CA ILE A 66 -1.13 11.03 1.94
C ILE A 66 -0.10 10.16 2.66
N ALA A 67 1.11 10.08 2.10
CA ALA A 67 2.15 9.20 2.58
C ALA A 67 2.47 9.53 4.04
N ALA A 68 1.93 8.76 4.98
CA ALA A 68 2.45 8.74 6.33
C ALA A 68 3.90 8.29 6.20
N GLY A 69 4.81 9.19 6.60
CA GLY A 69 6.23 9.20 6.25
C GLY A 69 6.84 7.81 6.14
N SER A 70 7.61 7.62 5.08
CA SER A 70 8.48 6.47 4.87
C SER A 70 9.31 6.23 6.12
N ARG A 71 8.85 5.33 7.00
CA ARG A 71 9.72 4.70 7.98
C ARG A 71 10.66 3.86 7.14
N THR A 72 11.85 4.40 6.88
CA THR A 72 12.97 3.67 6.31
C THR A 72 13.16 2.42 7.15
N ARG A 73 12.59 1.29 6.72
CA ARG A 73 12.97 0.00 7.28
C ARG A 73 14.43 -0.14 6.92
N LYS A 74 15.31 -0.06 7.91
CA LYS A 74 16.68 -0.55 7.76
C LYS A 74 16.56 -1.94 7.15
N ALA A 75 17.03 -2.08 5.92
CA ALA A 75 17.22 -3.39 5.30
C ALA A 75 18.11 -4.16 6.27
N HIS A 76 17.53 -5.16 6.93
CA HIS A 76 18.33 -6.13 7.64
C HIS A 76 19.18 -6.80 6.57
N GLY A 77 20.49 -6.56 6.63
CA GLY A 77 21.45 -7.12 5.70
C GLY A 77 21.22 -8.61 5.58
N GLU A 78 21.01 -9.04 4.34
CA GLU A 78 21.00 -10.44 3.94
C GLU A 78 22.30 -11.03 4.49
N ALA A 79 22.15 -11.87 5.52
CA ALA A 79 23.27 -12.55 6.15
C ALA A 79 24.08 -13.20 5.04
N ALA A 80 25.34 -12.81 4.93
CA ALA A 80 26.26 -13.29 3.92
C ALA A 80 26.41 -14.80 4.05
N GLY A 81 25.53 -15.53 3.37
CA GLY A 81 25.71 -16.94 3.09
C GLY A 81 27.01 -17.03 2.31
N ILE A 82 28.04 -17.54 2.96
CA ILE A 82 29.34 -17.76 2.31
C ILE A 82 29.02 -18.60 1.07
N PRO A 83 29.18 -18.04 -0.14
CA PRO A 83 28.63 -18.68 -1.32
C PRO A 83 29.35 -20.01 -1.46
N TYR A 84 28.59 -21.10 -1.52
CA TYR A 84 29.09 -22.47 -1.68
C TYR A 84 30.24 -22.56 -2.71
N LEU A 85 30.20 -21.70 -3.74
CA LEU A 85 31.25 -21.48 -4.74
C LEU A 85 32.66 -21.20 -4.15
N LYS A 86 32.79 -20.40 -3.10
CA LYS A 86 34.09 -20.12 -2.44
C LYS A 86 34.63 -21.35 -1.69
N ILE A 87 33.75 -22.10 -1.05
CA ILE A 87 34.11 -23.34 -0.34
C ILE A 87 34.53 -24.41 -1.35
N MET A 88 33.77 -24.57 -2.43
CA MET A 88 34.10 -25.50 -3.52
C MET A 88 35.42 -25.14 -4.20
N ALA A 89 35.67 -23.86 -4.48
CA ALA A 89 36.93 -23.41 -5.07
C ALA A 89 38.14 -23.71 -4.15
N ALA A 90 38.00 -23.49 -2.83
CA ALA A 90 39.06 -23.81 -1.88
C ALA A 90 39.38 -25.31 -1.83
N ILE A 91 38.36 -26.16 -1.83
CA ILE A 91 38.53 -27.62 -1.84
C ILE A 91 39.23 -28.07 -3.14
N ILE A 92 38.80 -27.57 -4.30
CA ILE A 92 39.42 -27.90 -5.59
C ILE A 92 40.90 -27.51 -5.59
N VAL A 93 41.25 -26.32 -5.10
CA VAL A 93 42.64 -25.87 -5.01
C VAL A 93 43.47 -26.79 -4.11
N LEU A 94 42.95 -27.20 -2.95
CA LEU A 94 43.64 -28.13 -2.05
C LEU A 94 43.87 -29.51 -2.68
N VAL A 95 42.87 -30.04 -3.40
CA VAL A 95 43.01 -31.31 -4.12
C VAL A 95 44.04 -31.20 -5.23
N LEU A 96 44.04 -30.11 -6.01
CA LEU A 96 45.03 -29.90 -7.08
C LEU A 96 46.44 -29.74 -6.53
N ILE A 97 46.61 -29.02 -5.42
CA ILE A 97 47.92 -28.88 -4.75
C ILE A 97 48.38 -30.25 -4.22
N GLY A 98 47.48 -31.02 -3.60
CA GLY A 98 47.81 -32.36 -3.11
C GLY A 98 48.20 -33.33 -4.23
N LEU A 99 47.48 -33.33 -5.35
CA LEU A 99 47.80 -34.13 -6.53
C LEU A 99 49.13 -33.69 -7.16
N ALA A 100 49.37 -32.38 -7.28
CA ALA A 100 50.63 -31.87 -7.78
C ALA A 100 51.81 -32.27 -6.87
N TRP A 101 51.62 -32.24 -5.55
CA TRP A 101 52.62 -32.66 -4.58
C TRP A 101 52.90 -34.18 -4.64
N LEU A 102 51.85 -34.97 -4.88
CA LEU A 102 51.96 -36.43 -5.05
C LEU A 102 52.74 -36.79 -6.32
N VAL A 103 52.47 -36.10 -7.43
CA VAL A 103 53.25 -36.25 -8.68
C VAL A 103 54.70 -35.79 -8.50
N LEU A 104 54.94 -34.70 -7.78
CA LEU A 104 56.29 -34.14 -7.59
C LEU A 104 57.15 -34.95 -6.61
N SER A 105 56.53 -35.65 -5.66
CA SER A 105 57.21 -36.56 -4.73
C SER A 105 57.48 -37.95 -5.32
N GLY A 106 57.09 -38.18 -6.58
CA GLY A 106 57.53 -39.33 -7.37
C GLY A 106 56.91 -40.67 -6.98
N TYR A 107 55.67 -40.65 -6.47
CA TYR A 107 54.83 -41.85 -6.32
C TYR A 107 54.08 -42.19 -7.61
#